data_AF-A0A1F3TVU1-F1
#
_entry.id   AF-A0A1F3TVU1-F1
#
_cell.length_a   1.000
_cell.length_b   1.000
_cell.length_c   1.000
_cell.angle_alpha   90.00
_cell.angle_beta   90.00
_cell.angle_gamma   90.00
#
_symmetry.space_group_name_H-M   'P 1'
#
loop_
_entity.id
_entity.type
_entity.pdbx_description
1 polymer ?
#
loop_
_entity_poly.entity_id
_entity_poly.type
_entity_poly.pdbx_seq_one_letter_code
_entity_poly.pdbx_strand_id
1 'polypeptide(L)'
;MKSFGFLALKSVVLFWIPVFAFADSVSQANHQFPFEQQINLNTVYDTTHSKPHELLEIIKSHGIEIQVVKSDKKNSTHINPLFKSYPFAKLDLLKKAEFDVDTVGMFLSKDNGCCENQNDLILIRDTALTYDLIHEFLHSQLFVNGRNKDRVGDQFYMAHRTLNFRQQKIAGDMANLADSRWRKDILDSCQTYIDLLYRKLQESQTEEAIIEKLLAKYIDDKNIYSNVERRKMGLKYAENSINNAVDMFNMINQYLRVNKGTVISLREAIVNQKLIPEFDQKLSESETKDFVHQTDKLLLTLDPIKKEILKLQDFFKNQ
;
A
#
# COMPACT_ATOMS: atom_id res chain seq x y z
N MET A 1 -76.03 -23.55 -25.51
CA MET A 1 -75.50 -24.55 -24.55
C MET A 1 -74.14 -25.03 -25.05
N LYS A 2 -73.08 -24.81 -24.24
CA LYS A 2 -71.75 -25.47 -24.26
C LYS A 2 -70.91 -25.28 -25.55
N SER A 3 -69.58 -25.24 -25.57
CA SER A 3 -68.48 -25.01 -24.63
C SER A 3 -67.20 -25.20 -25.46
N PHE A 4 -66.26 -24.25 -25.39
CA PHE A 4 -64.79 -24.32 -25.56
C PHE A 4 -64.09 -25.29 -26.54
N GLY A 5 -63.17 -24.69 -27.31
CA GLY A 5 -61.95 -25.32 -27.87
C GLY A 5 -61.09 -24.27 -28.60
N PHE A 6 -59.91 -23.96 -28.05
CA PHE A 6 -59.01 -22.84 -28.42
C PHE A 6 -57.72 -23.33 -29.12
N LEU A 7 -56.96 -22.38 -29.69
CA LEU A 7 -55.52 -22.38 -30.12
C LEU A 7 -55.23 -22.76 -31.60
N ALA A 8 -54.36 -22.08 -32.35
CA ALA A 8 -53.20 -21.27 -31.95
C ALA A 8 -52.89 -20.13 -32.96
N LEU A 9 -52.62 -18.92 -32.43
CA LEU A 9 -51.90 -17.84 -33.13
C LEU A 9 -50.54 -17.67 -32.43
N LYS A 10 -49.46 -17.90 -33.17
CA LYS A 10 -48.08 -17.65 -32.72
C LYS A 10 -47.85 -16.13 -32.70
N SER A 11 -47.91 -15.52 -31.52
CA SER A 11 -47.42 -14.17 -31.28
C SER A 11 -46.12 -14.24 -30.49
N VAL A 12 -45.02 -13.81 -31.11
CA VAL A 12 -43.73 -13.60 -30.45
C VAL A 12 -43.88 -12.39 -29.54
N VAL A 13 -43.90 -12.62 -28.22
CA VAL A 13 -43.82 -11.56 -27.22
C VAL A 13 -42.34 -11.23 -27.01
N LEU A 14 -41.91 -10.08 -27.53
CA LEU A 14 -40.67 -9.41 -27.15
C LEU A 14 -40.77 -9.01 -25.68
N PHE A 15 -40.17 -9.78 -24.78
CA PHE A 15 -39.91 -9.33 -23.42
C PHE A 15 -38.78 -8.30 -23.45
N TRP A 16 -39.14 -7.03 -23.28
CA TRP A 16 -38.21 -5.99 -22.83
C TRP A 16 -37.73 -6.35 -21.42
N ILE A 17 -36.51 -6.85 -21.30
CA ILE A 17 -35.78 -6.86 -20.03
C ILE A 17 -35.08 -5.51 -19.95
N PRO A 18 -35.35 -4.66 -18.95
CA PRO A 18 -34.51 -3.50 -18.69
C PRO A 18 -33.19 -4.05 -18.15
N VAL A 19 -32.19 -4.15 -19.02
CA VAL A 19 -30.80 -4.27 -18.60
C VAL A 19 -30.49 -2.95 -17.92
N PHE A 20 -30.57 -2.93 -16.59
CA PHE A 20 -30.05 -1.83 -15.81
C PHE A 20 -28.55 -1.73 -16.11
N ALA A 21 -28.21 -0.71 -16.90
CA ALA A 21 -26.85 -0.23 -17.06
C ALA A 21 -26.39 0.42 -15.75
N PHE A 22 -26.15 -0.38 -14.71
CA PHE A 22 -25.45 0.07 -13.50
C PHE A 22 -23.93 -0.09 -13.62
N ALA A 23 -23.44 -0.80 -14.64
CA ALA A 23 -22.01 -1.02 -14.83
C ALA A 23 -21.29 0.18 -15.46
N ASP A 24 -21.96 0.95 -16.34
CA ASP A 24 -21.31 2.02 -17.12
C ASP A 24 -21.22 3.38 -16.40
N SER A 25 -21.97 3.58 -15.30
CA SER A 25 -21.88 4.83 -14.51
C SER A 25 -20.80 4.80 -13.43
N VAL A 26 -20.37 3.61 -12.99
CA VAL A 26 -19.38 3.44 -11.91
C VAL A 26 -17.95 3.71 -12.39
N SER A 27 -17.66 3.50 -13.68
CA SER A 27 -16.30 3.71 -14.22
C SER A 27 -15.94 5.18 -14.45
N GLN A 28 -16.91 6.11 -14.45
CA GLN A 28 -16.66 7.53 -14.71
C GLN A 28 -16.28 8.34 -13.45
N ALA A 29 -16.43 7.78 -12.25
CA ALA A 29 -16.16 8.46 -10.97
C ALA A 29 -14.86 8.03 -10.27
N ASN A 30 -14.17 7.00 -10.78
CA ASN A 30 -12.90 6.54 -10.22
C ASN A 30 -11.78 7.50 -10.63
N HIS A 31 -11.19 8.17 -9.66
CA HIS A 31 -10.02 9.00 -9.89
C HIS A 31 -8.76 8.17 -9.74
N GLN A 32 -7.83 8.33 -10.68
CA GLN A 32 -6.54 7.64 -10.64
C GLN A 32 -5.51 8.50 -9.89
N PHE A 33 -4.83 7.87 -8.94
CA PHE A 33 -3.77 8.41 -8.13
C PHE A 33 -2.42 7.75 -8.50
N PRO A 34 -1.30 8.28 -7.98
CA PRO A 34 0.01 7.65 -8.16
C PRO A 34 0.01 6.19 -7.72
N PHE A 35 0.92 5.41 -8.30
CA PHE A 35 0.99 3.95 -8.17
C PHE A 35 -0.31 3.24 -8.59
N GLU A 36 -0.96 3.73 -9.66
CA GLU A 36 -2.15 3.10 -10.27
C GLU A 36 -3.34 2.90 -9.32
N GLN A 37 -3.32 3.57 -8.17
CA GLN A 37 -4.39 3.47 -7.19
C GLN A 37 -5.63 4.22 -7.67
N GLN A 38 -6.80 3.69 -7.36
CA GLN A 38 -8.07 4.25 -7.76
C GLN A 38 -9.04 4.26 -6.59
N ILE A 39 -9.81 5.34 -6.50
CA ILE A 39 -10.93 5.45 -5.56
C ILE A 39 -12.06 6.26 -6.19
N ASN A 40 -13.30 5.89 -5.88
CA ASN A 40 -14.48 6.62 -6.30
C ASN A 40 -14.64 7.90 -5.45
N LEU A 41 -14.49 9.08 -6.07
CA LEU A 41 -14.58 10.34 -5.34
C LEU A 41 -15.99 10.68 -4.84
N ASN A 42 -17.05 10.08 -5.43
CA ASN A 42 -18.40 10.22 -4.90
C ASN A 42 -18.52 9.47 -3.57
N THR A 43 -17.94 8.26 -3.47
CA THR A 43 -17.88 7.51 -2.21
C THR A 43 -17.14 8.28 -1.12
N VAL A 44 -16.01 8.92 -1.46
CA VAL A 44 -15.30 9.82 -0.53
C VAL A 44 -16.21 10.96 -0.08
N TYR A 45 -16.85 11.66 -1.02
CA TYR A 45 -17.73 12.78 -0.68
C TYR A 45 -18.91 12.36 0.20
N ASP A 46 -19.60 11.29 -0.17
CA ASP A 46 -20.77 10.76 0.54
C ASP A 46 -20.40 10.35 1.97
N THR A 47 -19.28 9.67 2.16
CA THR A 47 -18.85 9.26 3.51
C THR A 47 -18.37 10.42 4.36
N THR A 48 -17.73 11.45 3.79
CA THR A 48 -17.28 12.60 4.59
C THR A 48 -18.40 13.61 4.88
N HIS A 49 -19.51 13.59 4.15
CA HIS A 49 -20.61 14.59 4.29
C HIS A 49 -21.93 14.01 4.80
N SER A 50 -22.08 12.68 4.82
CA SER A 50 -23.26 12.02 5.38
C SER A 50 -23.38 12.25 6.88
N LYS A 51 -24.59 12.14 7.42
CA LYS A 51 -24.79 12.12 8.88
C LYS A 51 -24.27 10.80 9.45
N PRO A 52 -23.97 10.71 10.76
CA PRO A 52 -23.39 9.50 11.35
C PRO A 52 -24.18 8.20 11.09
N HIS A 53 -25.51 8.25 11.09
CA HIS A 53 -26.33 7.07 10.77
C HIS A 53 -26.26 6.68 9.29
N GLU A 54 -26.27 7.65 8.38
CA GLU A 54 -26.11 7.44 6.93
C GLU A 54 -24.71 6.89 6.61
N LEU A 55 -23.66 7.39 7.27
CA LEU A 55 -22.30 6.86 7.15
C LEU A 55 -22.25 5.36 7.45
N LEU A 56 -22.89 4.92 8.54
CA LEU A 56 -22.93 3.49 8.90
C LEU A 56 -23.66 2.66 7.84
N GLU A 57 -24.76 3.16 7.28
CA GLU A 57 -25.47 2.49 6.20
C GLU A 57 -24.64 2.44 4.90
N ILE A 58 -23.84 3.47 4.61
CA ILE A 58 -22.89 3.47 3.49
C ILE A 58 -21.82 2.40 3.70
N ILE A 59 -21.19 2.33 4.88
CA ILE A 59 -20.15 1.31 5.17
C ILE A 59 -20.74 -0.10 5.03
N LYS A 60 -21.94 -0.31 5.58
CA LYS A 60 -22.63 -1.59 5.51
C LYS A 60 -23.04 -1.96 4.08
N SER A 61 -23.44 -1.01 3.24
CA SER A 61 -23.82 -1.28 1.84
C SER A 61 -22.62 -1.71 0.99
N HIS A 62 -21.40 -1.37 1.40
CA HIS A 62 -20.15 -1.87 0.82
C HIS A 62 -19.74 -3.24 1.38
N GLY A 63 -20.56 -3.87 2.21
CA GLY A 63 -20.31 -5.21 2.75
C GLY A 63 -19.24 -5.25 3.85
N ILE A 64 -18.97 -4.12 4.50
CA ILE A 64 -17.94 -4.00 5.53
C ILE A 64 -18.59 -4.09 6.91
N GLU A 65 -18.10 -5.02 7.72
CA GLU A 65 -18.45 -5.12 9.13
C GLU A 65 -17.60 -4.18 9.98
N ILE A 66 -18.12 -3.80 11.14
CA ILE A 66 -17.38 -3.04 12.15
C ILE A 66 -17.37 -3.84 13.45
N GLN A 67 -16.19 -4.03 14.02
CA GLN A 67 -16.02 -4.56 15.38
C GLN A 67 -15.21 -3.59 16.23
N VAL A 68 -15.64 -3.44 17.47
CA VAL A 68 -15.09 -2.46 18.40
C VAL A 68 -14.00 -3.10 19.25
N VAL A 69 -12.89 -2.39 19.40
CA VAL A 69 -11.80 -2.78 20.29
C VAL A 69 -11.88 -1.92 21.54
N LYS A 70 -12.02 -2.54 22.71
CA LYS A 70 -12.07 -1.81 23.97
C LYS A 70 -10.72 -1.14 24.25
N SER A 71 -10.72 0.12 24.63
CA SER A 71 -9.49 0.82 25.01
C SER A 71 -9.01 0.38 26.41
N ASP A 72 -7.70 0.11 26.54
CA ASP A 72 -7.10 -0.35 27.80
C ASP A 72 -6.89 0.78 28.84
N LYS A 73 -6.98 2.05 28.40
CA LYS A 73 -6.68 3.19 29.27
C LYS A 73 -7.79 3.40 30.29
N LYS A 74 -7.48 3.14 31.58
CA LYS A 74 -8.29 3.49 32.77
C LYS A 74 -8.76 4.96 32.83
N ASN A 75 -8.17 5.84 32.00
CA ASN A 75 -8.46 7.27 31.94
C ASN A 75 -9.14 7.71 30.63
N SER A 76 -9.57 6.79 29.76
CA SER A 76 -10.32 7.22 28.57
C SER A 76 -11.76 7.58 28.96
N THR A 77 -12.03 8.88 29.06
CA THR A 77 -13.34 9.40 29.47
C THR A 77 -14.31 9.56 28.30
N HIS A 78 -13.87 9.36 27.05
CA HIS A 78 -14.69 9.53 25.86
C HIS A 78 -14.85 8.22 25.08
N ILE A 79 -16.05 7.65 25.12
CA ILE A 79 -16.47 6.57 24.22
C ILE A 79 -17.29 7.22 23.10
N ASN A 80 -16.92 6.96 21.85
CA ASN A 80 -17.66 7.47 20.70
C ASN A 80 -19.04 6.79 20.65
N PRO A 81 -20.14 7.56 20.70
CA PRO A 81 -21.49 7.00 20.75
C PRO A 81 -21.84 6.16 19.51
N LEU A 82 -21.16 6.39 18.38
CA LEU A 82 -21.36 5.65 17.13
C LEU A 82 -21.05 4.15 17.28
N PHE A 83 -20.15 3.81 18.21
CA PHE A 83 -19.64 2.45 18.39
C PHE A 83 -20.38 1.66 19.48
N LYS A 84 -21.31 2.28 20.23
CA LYS A 84 -21.96 1.65 21.39
C LYS A 84 -22.76 0.39 21.06
N SER A 85 -23.32 0.31 19.85
CA SER A 85 -24.16 -0.81 19.41
C SER A 85 -23.39 -1.90 18.66
N TYR A 86 -22.09 -1.70 18.39
CA TYR A 86 -21.28 -2.63 17.63
C TYR A 86 -20.65 -3.70 18.54
N PRO A 87 -20.51 -4.94 18.02
CA PRO A 87 -19.94 -6.03 18.79
C PRO A 87 -18.45 -5.79 19.09
N PHE A 88 -17.99 -6.23 20.25
CA PHE A 88 -16.57 -6.22 20.57
C PHE A 88 -15.80 -7.30 19.81
N ALA A 89 -14.61 -6.95 19.33
CA ALA A 89 -13.69 -7.87 18.70
C ALA A 89 -13.17 -8.92 19.71
N LYS A 90 -13.06 -10.17 19.25
CA LYS A 90 -12.49 -11.27 20.07
C LYS A 90 -10.98 -11.13 20.18
N LEU A 91 -10.41 -11.49 21.33
CA LEU A 91 -8.96 -11.42 21.57
C LEU A 91 -8.13 -12.21 20.54
N ASP A 92 -8.63 -13.37 20.09
CA ASP A 92 -7.91 -14.18 19.09
C ASP A 92 -7.84 -13.50 17.74
N LEU A 93 -8.89 -12.76 17.35
CA LEU A 93 -8.88 -11.94 16.14
C LEU A 93 -7.86 -10.80 16.27
N LEU A 94 -7.87 -10.09 17.40
CA LEU A 94 -6.93 -9.00 17.65
C LEU A 94 -5.46 -9.45 17.60
N LYS A 95 -5.17 -10.65 18.15
CA LYS A 95 -3.82 -11.24 18.07
C LYS A 95 -3.43 -11.60 16.63
N LYS A 96 -4.34 -12.23 15.87
CA LYS A 96 -4.09 -12.61 14.48
C LYS A 96 -3.92 -11.40 13.55
N ALA A 97 -4.65 -10.33 13.84
CA ALA A 97 -4.59 -9.05 13.12
C ALA A 97 -3.42 -8.16 13.58
N GLU A 98 -2.67 -8.55 14.62
CA GLU A 98 -1.63 -7.73 15.24
C GLU A 98 -2.13 -6.33 15.67
N PHE A 99 -3.40 -6.26 16.10
CA PHE A 99 -4.01 -5.01 16.58
C PHE A 99 -3.46 -4.67 17.97
N ASP A 100 -2.51 -3.74 18.03
CA ASP A 100 -1.77 -3.39 19.25
C ASP A 100 -2.40 -2.23 20.05
N VAL A 101 -1.75 -1.85 21.16
CA VAL A 101 -2.25 -0.83 22.10
C VAL A 101 -2.32 0.58 21.48
N ASP A 102 -1.47 0.87 20.51
CA ASP A 102 -1.36 2.19 19.88
C ASP A 102 -2.22 2.30 18.61
N THR A 103 -2.67 1.16 18.08
CA THR A 103 -3.59 1.07 16.94
C THR A 103 -4.98 1.64 17.29
N VAL A 104 -5.41 2.62 16.49
CA VAL A 104 -6.72 3.28 16.62
C VAL A 104 -7.77 2.59 15.76
N GLY A 105 -7.43 2.28 14.51
CA GLY A 105 -8.27 1.61 13.54
C GLY A 105 -7.44 0.67 12.67
N MET A 106 -8.10 -0.31 12.04
CA MET A 106 -7.49 -1.20 11.08
C MET A 106 -8.54 -1.83 10.16
N PHE A 107 -8.35 -1.70 8.86
CA PHE A 107 -9.08 -2.47 7.85
C PHE A 107 -8.48 -3.87 7.62
N LEU A 108 -9.33 -4.90 7.65
CA LEU A 108 -9.02 -6.29 7.37
C LEU A 108 -9.87 -6.78 6.19
N SER A 109 -9.22 -7.07 5.06
CA SER A 109 -9.93 -7.67 3.94
C SER A 109 -10.26 -9.14 4.23
N LYS A 110 -11.43 -9.62 3.78
CA LYS A 110 -11.79 -11.04 3.82
C LYS A 110 -10.80 -11.94 3.06
N ASP A 111 -10.15 -11.37 2.04
CA ASP A 111 -9.16 -12.08 1.23
C ASP A 111 -7.78 -12.13 1.93
N ASN A 112 -7.59 -11.34 3.01
CA ASN A 112 -6.43 -11.48 3.87
C ASN A 112 -6.60 -12.74 4.73
N GLY A 113 -5.90 -13.81 4.34
CA GLY A 113 -5.88 -15.11 5.05
C GLY A 113 -5.37 -15.09 6.50
N CYS A 114 -5.25 -13.93 7.16
CA CYS A 114 -4.90 -13.84 8.58
C CYS A 114 -6.02 -14.32 9.51
N CYS A 115 -7.27 -14.07 9.14
CA CYS A 115 -8.30 -13.84 10.15
C CYS A 115 -9.60 -14.66 9.97
N GLU A 116 -9.70 -15.51 8.93
CA GLU A 116 -10.88 -16.35 8.61
C GLU A 116 -12.21 -15.57 8.67
N ASN A 117 -12.18 -14.27 8.35
CA ASN A 117 -13.38 -13.45 8.32
C ASN A 117 -14.14 -13.73 7.02
N GLN A 118 -15.46 -13.90 7.12
CA GLN A 118 -16.31 -14.11 5.96
C GLN A 118 -16.53 -12.81 5.16
N ASN A 119 -16.40 -11.66 5.84
CA ASN A 119 -16.63 -10.33 5.32
C ASN A 119 -15.42 -9.43 5.57
N ASP A 120 -15.31 -8.37 4.75
CA ASP A 120 -14.36 -7.29 5.02
C ASP A 120 -14.73 -6.63 6.36
N LEU A 121 -13.72 -6.27 7.15
CA LEU A 121 -13.91 -5.88 8.55
C LEU A 121 -13.07 -4.65 8.90
N ILE A 122 -13.67 -3.69 9.61
CA ILE A 122 -12.95 -2.63 10.30
C ILE A 122 -12.92 -2.95 11.80
N LEU A 123 -11.70 -3.06 12.34
CA LEU A 123 -11.44 -3.03 13.77
C LEU A 123 -11.23 -1.57 14.18
N ILE A 124 -11.93 -1.08 15.20
CA ILE A 124 -11.80 0.32 15.63
C ILE A 124 -11.91 0.47 17.14
N ARG A 125 -11.06 1.29 17.75
CA ARG A 125 -11.12 1.59 19.18
C ARG A 125 -12.44 2.27 19.53
N ASP A 126 -13.03 1.89 20.65
CA ASP A 126 -14.25 2.52 21.20
C ASP A 126 -14.10 4.03 21.45
N THR A 127 -12.87 4.53 21.58
CA THR A 127 -12.54 5.93 21.79
C THR A 127 -12.10 6.66 20.51
N ALA A 128 -12.08 5.97 19.37
CA ALA A 128 -11.67 6.55 18.10
C ALA A 128 -12.66 7.63 17.63
N LEU A 129 -12.17 8.57 16.84
CA LEU A 129 -13.02 9.57 16.22
C LEU A 129 -13.78 8.93 15.05
N THR A 130 -14.92 9.52 14.67
CA THR A 130 -15.58 9.13 13.42
C THR A 130 -14.69 9.40 12.20
N TYR A 131 -13.78 10.37 12.30
CA TYR A 131 -12.71 10.58 11.34
C TYR A 131 -11.88 9.32 11.10
N ASP A 132 -11.52 8.59 12.16
CA ASP A 132 -10.71 7.37 12.07
C ASP A 132 -11.52 6.24 11.42
N LEU A 133 -12.84 6.15 11.67
CA LEU A 133 -13.71 5.22 10.96
C LEU A 133 -13.71 5.48 9.44
N ILE A 134 -13.84 6.75 9.05
CA ILE A 134 -13.83 7.13 7.63
C ILE A 134 -12.46 6.81 7.03
N HIS A 135 -11.36 7.07 7.75
CA HIS A 135 -10.02 6.69 7.33
C HIS A 135 -9.91 5.19 7.01
N GLU A 136 -10.30 4.31 7.93
CA GLU A 136 -10.28 2.85 7.69
C GLU A 136 -11.22 2.43 6.57
N PHE A 137 -12.37 3.08 6.44
CA PHE A 137 -13.26 2.83 5.32
C PHE A 137 -12.60 3.22 3.99
N LEU A 138 -11.91 4.35 3.89
CA LEU A 138 -11.25 4.72 2.62
C LEU A 138 -10.13 3.75 2.23
N HIS A 139 -9.44 3.13 3.18
CA HIS A 139 -8.49 2.02 2.91
C HIS A 139 -9.16 0.82 2.22
N SER A 140 -10.41 0.53 2.58
CA SER A 140 -11.18 -0.54 1.93
C SER A 140 -11.59 -0.19 0.49
N GLN A 141 -11.76 1.11 0.21
CA GLN A 141 -12.25 1.61 -1.08
C GLN A 141 -11.13 1.95 -2.06
N LEU A 142 -9.89 2.02 -1.59
CA LEU A 142 -8.72 2.25 -2.41
C LEU A 142 -8.28 0.91 -3.02
N PHE A 143 -8.26 0.84 -4.34
CA PHE A 143 -7.97 -0.39 -5.07
C PHE A 143 -7.02 -0.18 -6.25
N VAL A 144 -6.52 -1.28 -6.78
CA VAL A 144 -5.71 -1.34 -8.00
C VAL A 144 -6.34 -2.40 -8.91
N ASN A 145 -6.49 -2.09 -10.19
CA ASN A 145 -7.13 -3.01 -11.15
C ASN A 145 -6.37 -4.35 -11.25
N GLY A 146 -7.11 -5.46 -11.17
CA GLY A 146 -6.58 -6.81 -11.41
C GLY A 146 -5.83 -7.47 -10.23
N ARG A 147 -6.08 -7.02 -8.99
CA ARG A 147 -5.26 -7.40 -7.82
C ARG A 147 -5.89 -8.50 -6.95
N ASN A 148 -5.05 -9.46 -6.53
CA ASN A 148 -5.17 -10.17 -5.24
C ASN A 148 -4.23 -9.48 -4.24
N LYS A 149 -4.71 -9.12 -3.04
CA LYS A 149 -3.90 -8.53 -1.95
C LYS A 149 -2.96 -9.61 -1.37
N ASP A 150 -1.95 -10.01 -2.13
CA ASP A 150 -0.92 -10.93 -1.66
C ASP A 150 -0.01 -10.25 -0.63
N ARG A 151 0.56 -11.04 0.31
CA ARG A 151 1.44 -10.58 1.38
C ARG A 151 2.81 -10.11 0.88
N VAL A 152 2.88 -8.97 0.18
CA VAL A 152 4.15 -8.36 -0.25
C VAL A 152 4.96 -7.87 0.96
N GLY A 153 4.30 -7.48 2.05
CA GLY A 153 4.95 -6.95 3.26
C GLY A 153 6.05 -7.85 3.82
N ASP A 154 5.75 -9.13 4.10
CA ASP A 154 6.71 -10.08 4.68
C ASP A 154 7.88 -10.36 3.74
N GLN A 155 7.57 -10.56 2.44
CA GLN A 155 8.57 -10.80 1.41
C GLN A 155 9.52 -9.61 1.28
N PHE A 156 8.96 -8.39 1.25
CA PHE A 156 9.74 -7.17 1.18
C PHE A 156 10.62 -7.01 2.41
N TYR A 157 10.12 -7.30 3.60
CA TYR A 157 10.89 -7.19 4.83
C TYR A 157 12.10 -8.16 4.84
N MET A 158 11.91 -9.39 4.36
CA MET A 158 13.02 -10.35 4.20
C MET A 158 14.01 -9.90 3.13
N ALA A 159 13.55 -9.39 1.99
CA ALA A 159 14.41 -8.84 0.94
C ALA A 159 15.25 -7.65 1.45
N HIS A 160 14.62 -6.73 2.17
CA HIS A 160 15.27 -5.57 2.78
C HIS A 160 16.34 -5.97 3.81
N ARG A 161 16.02 -6.91 4.72
CA ARG A 161 17.00 -7.42 5.70
C ARG A 161 18.20 -8.06 5.01
N THR A 162 17.96 -8.88 3.99
CA THR A 162 19.01 -9.58 3.24
C THR A 162 19.93 -8.59 2.51
N LEU A 163 19.33 -7.60 1.84
CA LEU A 163 20.07 -6.54 1.16
C LEU A 163 20.93 -5.74 2.14
N ASN A 164 20.36 -5.30 3.27
CA ASN A 164 21.10 -4.52 4.27
C ASN A 164 22.24 -5.32 4.89
N PHE A 165 22.02 -6.60 5.19
CA PHE A 165 23.09 -7.46 5.69
C PHE A 165 24.26 -7.54 4.70
N ARG A 166 23.97 -7.78 3.41
CA ARG A 166 24.99 -7.85 2.36
C ARG A 166 25.71 -6.52 2.19
N GLN A 167 24.96 -5.41 2.18
CA GLN A 167 25.55 -4.08 2.05
C GLN A 167 26.44 -3.70 3.25
N GLN A 168 26.06 -4.09 4.47
CA GLN A 168 26.89 -3.88 5.66
C GLN A 168 28.20 -4.66 5.59
N LYS A 169 28.17 -5.90 5.07
CA LYS A 169 29.40 -6.70 4.86
C LYS A 169 30.32 -6.06 3.82
N ILE A 170 29.76 -5.59 2.71
CA ILE A 170 30.52 -4.85 1.68
C ILE A 170 31.07 -3.52 2.21
N ALA A 171 30.30 -2.80 3.04
CA ALA A 171 30.76 -1.55 3.63
C ALA A 171 31.89 -1.76 4.65
N GLY A 172 31.85 -2.87 5.40
CA GLY A 172 32.89 -3.25 6.35
C GLY A 172 34.18 -3.73 5.68
N ASP A 173 34.07 -4.37 4.52
CA ASP A 173 35.20 -4.71 3.67
C ASP A 173 34.79 -4.68 2.19
N MET A 174 35.24 -3.63 1.50
CA MET A 174 34.93 -3.43 0.09
C MET A 174 35.61 -4.46 -0.82
N ALA A 175 36.70 -5.09 -0.38
CA ALA A 175 37.40 -6.11 -1.16
C ALA A 175 36.52 -7.35 -1.42
N ASN A 176 35.46 -7.55 -0.63
CA ASN A 176 34.44 -8.56 -0.91
C ASN A 176 33.91 -8.48 -2.36
N LEU A 177 33.79 -7.28 -2.94
CA LEU A 177 33.33 -7.13 -4.33
C LEU A 177 34.35 -7.57 -5.39
N ALA A 178 35.59 -7.93 -5.01
CA ALA A 178 36.54 -8.61 -5.88
C ALA A 178 36.23 -10.11 -6.06
N ASP A 179 35.41 -10.70 -5.18
CA ASP A 179 34.88 -12.06 -5.31
C ASP A 179 33.56 -12.06 -6.15
N SER A 180 33.51 -12.96 -7.13
CA SER A 180 32.34 -13.18 -7.97
C SER A 180 31.05 -13.55 -7.20
N ARG A 181 31.17 -14.28 -6.10
CA ARG A 181 30.03 -14.72 -5.27
C ARG A 181 29.34 -13.53 -4.64
N TRP A 182 30.12 -12.62 -4.05
CA TRP A 182 29.62 -11.38 -3.46
C TRP A 182 29.00 -10.44 -4.49
N ARG A 183 29.60 -10.32 -5.68
CA ARG A 183 29.04 -9.55 -6.79
C ARG A 183 27.67 -10.09 -7.23
N LYS A 184 27.55 -11.41 -7.38
CA LYS A 184 26.28 -12.06 -7.73
C LYS A 184 25.24 -11.86 -6.63
N ASP A 185 25.62 -12.15 -5.39
CA ASP A 185 24.74 -12.07 -4.23
C ASP A 185 24.16 -10.66 -4.04
N ILE A 186 24.98 -9.62 -4.13
CA ILE A 186 24.47 -8.25 -3.96
C ILE A 186 23.51 -7.86 -5.09
N LEU A 187 23.80 -8.26 -6.34
CA LEU A 187 22.89 -8.00 -7.47
C LEU A 187 21.55 -8.73 -7.30
N ASP A 188 21.58 -10.00 -6.91
CA ASP A 188 20.37 -10.80 -6.66
C ASP A 188 19.51 -10.19 -5.55
N SER A 189 20.14 -9.69 -4.48
CA SER A 189 19.43 -8.96 -3.41
C SER A 189 18.85 -7.63 -3.87
N CYS A 190 19.59 -6.86 -4.65
CA CYS A 190 19.09 -5.61 -5.22
C CYS A 190 17.89 -5.86 -6.13
N GLN A 191 17.97 -6.84 -7.02
CA GLN A 191 16.86 -7.23 -7.91
C GLN A 191 15.62 -7.61 -7.10
N THR A 192 15.77 -8.52 -6.12
CA THR A 192 14.66 -8.97 -5.28
C THR A 192 14.00 -7.81 -4.53
N TYR A 193 14.81 -6.88 -4.00
CA TYR A 193 14.29 -5.67 -3.34
C TYR A 193 13.51 -4.78 -4.32
N ILE A 194 14.06 -4.54 -5.52
CA ILE A 194 13.44 -3.69 -6.55
C ILE A 194 12.12 -4.28 -7.05
N ASP A 195 12.08 -5.59 -7.29
CA ASP A 195 10.88 -6.31 -7.76
C ASP A 195 9.70 -6.15 -6.79
N LEU A 196 9.99 -6.03 -5.50
CA LEU A 196 9.00 -5.85 -4.45
C LEU A 196 8.74 -4.37 -4.11
N LEU A 197 9.68 -3.47 -4.42
CA LEU A 197 9.63 -2.07 -4.00
C LEU A 197 8.39 -1.35 -4.52
N TYR A 198 8.08 -1.48 -5.82
CA TYR A 198 6.91 -0.80 -6.39
C TYR A 198 5.62 -1.17 -5.63
N ARG A 199 5.41 -2.47 -5.40
CA ARG A 199 4.22 -2.97 -4.68
C ARG A 199 4.25 -2.57 -3.21
N LYS A 200 5.40 -2.62 -2.55
CA LYS A 200 5.52 -2.18 -1.15
C LYS A 200 5.16 -0.70 -0.98
N LEU A 201 5.61 0.15 -1.89
CA LEU A 201 5.26 1.57 -1.87
C LEU A 201 3.77 1.78 -2.14
N GLN A 202 3.22 1.00 -3.08
CA GLN A 202 1.80 1.02 -3.42
C GLN A 202 0.90 0.57 -2.26
N GLU A 203 1.24 -0.45 -1.47
CA GLU A 203 0.39 -1.03 -0.39
C GLU A 203 0.61 -0.42 1.01
N SER A 204 1.39 0.65 1.10
CA SER A 204 1.75 1.18 2.42
C SER A 204 1.87 2.68 2.37
N GLN A 205 3.01 3.19 1.92
CA GLN A 205 3.30 4.62 2.03
C GLN A 205 2.35 5.48 1.18
N THR A 206 1.93 4.96 0.04
CA THR A 206 1.10 5.70 -0.91
C THR A 206 -0.37 5.74 -0.50
N GLU A 207 -0.91 4.64 0.03
CA GLU A 207 -2.32 4.57 0.48
C GLU A 207 -2.59 5.60 1.57
N GLU A 208 -1.72 5.63 2.58
CA GLU A 208 -1.79 6.59 3.69
C GLU A 208 -1.71 8.04 3.20
N ALA A 209 -0.77 8.33 2.31
CA ALA A 209 -0.60 9.68 1.78
C ALA A 209 -1.81 10.15 0.96
N ILE A 210 -2.43 9.27 0.18
CA ILE A 210 -3.63 9.58 -0.59
C ILE A 210 -4.83 9.79 0.33
N ILE A 211 -5.08 8.85 1.25
CA ILE A 211 -6.25 8.89 2.13
C ILE A 211 -6.20 10.11 3.03
N GLU A 212 -5.09 10.37 3.72
CA GLU A 212 -4.99 11.53 4.62
C GLU A 212 -5.09 12.86 3.86
N LYS A 213 -4.58 12.94 2.62
CA LYS A 213 -4.76 14.13 1.77
C LYS A 213 -6.22 14.31 1.34
N LEU A 214 -6.92 13.22 1.01
CA LEU A 214 -8.35 13.27 0.68
C LEU A 214 -9.18 13.68 1.91
N LEU A 215 -8.96 13.06 3.06
CA LEU A 215 -9.66 13.43 4.30
C LEU A 215 -9.40 14.89 4.66
N ALA A 216 -8.18 15.39 4.52
CA ALA A 216 -7.88 16.80 4.78
C ALA A 216 -8.59 17.76 3.82
N LYS A 217 -8.88 17.34 2.59
CA LYS A 217 -9.63 18.11 1.59
C LYS A 217 -11.14 18.11 1.86
N TYR A 218 -11.70 16.97 2.23
CA TYR A 218 -13.16 16.78 2.34
C TYR A 218 -13.71 16.95 3.77
N ILE A 219 -12.86 16.84 4.79
CA ILE A 219 -13.19 17.14 6.20
C ILE A 219 -12.49 18.44 6.58
N ASP A 220 -13.06 19.55 6.13
CA ASP A 220 -12.60 20.90 6.45
C ASP A 220 -13.12 21.38 7.81
N ASP A 221 -12.81 22.62 8.18
CA ASP A 221 -13.15 23.19 9.49
C ASP A 221 -14.67 23.28 9.73
N LYS A 222 -15.50 23.21 8.68
CA LYS A 222 -16.97 23.30 8.75
C LYS A 222 -17.64 21.93 8.75
N ASN A 223 -16.90 20.85 8.51
CA ASN A 223 -17.42 19.50 8.44
C ASN A 223 -17.83 18.98 9.84
N ILE A 224 -18.87 18.15 9.92
CA ILE A 224 -19.37 17.57 11.18
C ILE A 224 -18.37 16.63 11.88
N TYR A 225 -17.40 16.12 11.12
CA TYR A 225 -16.32 15.26 11.60
C TYR A 225 -15.01 16.03 11.79
N SER A 226 -15.05 17.36 11.72
CA SER A 226 -13.88 18.23 11.84
C SER A 226 -13.14 17.99 13.15
N ASN A 227 -11.84 17.75 13.02
CA ASN A 227 -10.89 17.71 14.14
C ASN A 227 -9.53 18.22 13.64
N VAL A 228 -9.19 19.45 14.02
CA VAL A 228 -7.99 20.15 13.54
C VAL A 228 -6.71 19.39 13.88
N GLU A 229 -6.61 18.87 15.11
CA GLU A 229 -5.43 18.14 15.56
C GLU A 229 -5.27 16.80 14.83
N ARG A 230 -6.36 16.04 14.63
CA ARG A 230 -6.33 14.78 13.87
C ARG A 230 -5.98 15.02 12.40
N ARG A 231 -6.52 16.08 11.78
CA ARG A 231 -6.19 16.45 10.40
C ARG A 231 -4.71 16.84 10.26
N LYS A 232 -4.18 17.63 11.20
CA LYS A 232 -2.77 18.02 11.22
C LYS A 232 -1.86 16.81 11.43
N MET A 233 -2.22 15.91 12.34
CA MET A 233 -1.51 14.65 12.57
C MET A 233 -1.52 13.77 11.32
N GLY A 234 -2.67 13.63 10.65
CA GLY A 234 -2.83 12.88 9.41
C GLY A 234 -1.96 13.41 8.27
N LEU A 235 -1.97 14.73 8.04
CA LEU A 235 -1.11 15.38 7.05
C LEU A 235 0.38 15.17 7.35
N LYS A 236 0.79 15.23 8.61
CA LYS A 236 2.18 14.94 9.00
C LYS A 236 2.54 13.48 8.76
N TYR A 237 1.62 12.55 9.04
CA TYR A 237 1.82 11.14 8.79
C TYR A 237 1.92 10.82 7.29
N ALA A 238 1.10 11.47 6.46
CA ALA A 238 1.19 11.41 5.01
C ALA A 238 2.54 11.93 4.48
N GLU A 239 3.00 13.08 4.98
CA GLU A 239 4.31 13.64 4.62
C GLU A 239 5.45 12.66 4.99
N ASN A 240 5.41 12.10 6.19
CA ASN A 240 6.37 11.08 6.62
C ASN A 240 6.32 9.85 5.71
N SER A 241 5.13 9.43 5.27
CA SER A 241 4.98 8.29 4.38
C SER A 241 5.62 8.53 3.02
N ILE A 242 5.45 9.74 2.47
CA ILE A 242 6.11 10.17 1.23
C ILE A 242 7.64 10.21 1.42
N ASN A 243 8.13 10.74 2.54
CA ASN A 243 9.55 10.79 2.83
C ASN A 243 10.15 9.39 2.96
N ASN A 244 9.47 8.48 3.64
CA ASN A 244 9.88 7.08 3.73
C ASN A 244 9.94 6.42 2.34
N ALA A 245 8.98 6.69 1.45
CA ALA A 245 9.01 6.18 0.07
C ALA A 245 10.25 6.69 -0.69
N VAL A 246 10.59 7.98 -0.53
CA VAL A 246 11.80 8.59 -1.09
C VAL A 246 13.05 7.95 -0.52
N ASP A 247 13.11 7.71 0.80
CA ASP A 247 14.27 7.11 1.46
C ASP A 247 14.49 5.66 1.01
N MET A 248 13.43 4.87 0.91
CA MET A 248 13.47 3.48 0.42
C MET A 248 14.01 3.41 -1.02
N PHE A 249 13.63 4.36 -1.87
CA PHE A 249 14.16 4.51 -3.23
C PHE A 249 15.62 4.98 -3.25
N ASN A 250 15.94 6.01 -2.47
CA ASN A 250 17.27 6.60 -2.44
C ASN A 250 18.31 5.60 -1.93
N MET A 251 17.96 4.82 -0.91
CA MET A 251 18.81 3.76 -0.36
C MET A 251 19.24 2.76 -1.43
N ILE A 252 18.30 2.16 -2.18
CA ILE A 252 18.64 1.17 -3.21
C ILE A 252 19.39 1.80 -4.39
N ASN A 253 18.99 3.00 -4.82
CA ASN A 253 19.70 3.74 -5.88
C ASN A 253 21.15 4.05 -5.45
N GLN A 254 21.37 4.42 -4.18
CA GLN A 254 22.70 4.65 -3.64
C GLN A 254 23.52 3.36 -3.57
N TYR A 255 22.95 2.26 -3.08
CA TYR A 255 23.67 0.98 -2.99
C TYR A 255 24.15 0.50 -4.37
N LEU A 256 23.29 0.56 -5.39
CA LEU A 256 23.68 0.24 -6.76
C LEU A 256 24.85 1.11 -7.25
N ARG A 257 24.76 2.43 -7.06
CA ARG A 257 25.81 3.38 -7.51
C ARG A 257 27.14 3.18 -6.77
N VAL A 258 27.09 2.97 -5.46
CA VAL A 258 28.28 2.71 -4.64
C VAL A 258 28.92 1.40 -5.08
N ASN A 259 28.16 0.31 -5.15
CA ASN A 259 28.71 -0.99 -5.52
C ASN A 259 29.30 -0.97 -6.95
N LYS A 260 28.64 -0.29 -7.90
CA LYS A 260 29.18 -0.06 -9.25
C LYS A 260 30.51 0.69 -9.21
N GLY A 261 30.58 1.80 -8.47
CA GLY A 261 31.80 2.59 -8.31
C GLY A 261 32.93 1.78 -7.68
N THR A 262 32.62 1.03 -6.61
CA THR A 262 33.59 0.18 -5.91
C THR A 262 34.17 -0.90 -6.82
N VAL A 263 33.36 -1.59 -7.62
CA VAL A 263 33.87 -2.61 -8.57
C VAL A 263 34.81 -1.99 -9.61
N ILE A 264 34.48 -0.80 -10.13
CA ILE A 264 35.36 -0.08 -11.07
C ILE A 264 36.69 0.27 -10.40
N SER A 265 36.65 0.87 -9.20
CA SER A 265 37.86 1.26 -8.46
C SER A 265 38.73 0.07 -8.04
N LEU A 266 38.13 -1.06 -7.64
CA LEU A 266 38.86 -2.29 -7.33
C LEU A 266 39.59 -2.82 -8.57
N ARG A 267 38.92 -2.82 -9.73
CA ARG A 267 39.56 -3.23 -10.99
C ARG A 267 40.77 -2.35 -11.30
N GLU A 268 40.63 -1.04 -11.19
CA GLU A 268 41.73 -0.09 -11.41
C GLU A 268 42.88 -0.33 -10.42
N ALA A 269 42.58 -0.60 -9.15
CA ALA A 269 43.59 -0.89 -8.14
C ALA A 269 44.37 -2.18 -8.45
N ILE A 270 43.68 -3.23 -8.95
CA ILE A 270 44.28 -4.49 -9.38
C ILE A 270 45.18 -4.29 -10.60
N VAL A 271 44.72 -3.56 -11.64
CA VAL A 271 45.54 -3.26 -12.83
C VAL A 271 46.82 -2.52 -12.44
N ASN A 272 46.69 -1.53 -11.56
CA ASN A 272 47.79 -0.69 -11.12
C ASN A 272 48.67 -1.34 -10.04
N GLN A 273 48.46 -2.63 -9.74
CA GLN A 273 49.21 -3.40 -8.73
C GLN A 273 49.16 -2.77 -7.32
N LYS A 274 48.15 -1.94 -7.04
CA LYS A 274 47.90 -1.34 -5.72
C LYS A 274 47.16 -2.31 -4.79
N LEU A 275 46.56 -3.35 -5.35
CA LEU A 275 45.91 -4.45 -4.64
C LEU A 275 46.42 -5.76 -5.23
N ILE A 276 46.92 -6.67 -4.40
CA ILE A 276 47.25 -8.03 -4.81
C ILE A 276 46.02 -8.88 -4.51
N PRO A 277 45.32 -9.41 -5.52
CA PRO A 277 44.13 -10.22 -5.27
C PRO A 277 44.49 -11.51 -4.54
N GLU A 278 43.66 -11.92 -3.59
CA GLU A 278 43.72 -13.26 -3.02
C GLU A 278 43.33 -14.33 -4.06
N PHE A 279 43.59 -15.61 -3.76
CA PHE A 279 43.54 -16.72 -4.74
C PHE A 279 42.19 -16.89 -5.47
N ASP A 280 41.08 -16.46 -4.85
CA ASP A 280 39.70 -16.50 -5.38
C ASP A 280 39.19 -15.13 -5.87
N GLN A 281 39.97 -14.06 -5.70
CA GLN A 281 39.63 -12.72 -6.16
C GLN A 281 40.12 -12.51 -7.61
N LYS A 282 39.28 -12.85 -8.58
CA LYS A 282 39.48 -12.46 -9.97
C LYS A 282 38.40 -11.47 -10.36
N LEU A 283 38.84 -10.24 -10.61
CA LEU A 283 38.03 -9.19 -11.21
C LEU A 283 38.66 -8.82 -12.55
N SER A 284 38.28 -9.59 -13.57
CA SER A 284 38.66 -9.34 -14.95
C SER A 284 37.90 -8.14 -15.53
N GLU A 285 38.39 -7.60 -16.66
CA GLU A 285 37.68 -6.55 -17.38
C GLU A 285 36.27 -6.98 -17.82
N SER A 286 36.10 -8.25 -18.22
CA SER A 286 34.80 -8.78 -18.62
C SER A 286 33.82 -8.81 -17.45
N GLU A 287 34.26 -9.25 -16.26
CA GLU A 287 33.41 -9.30 -15.07
C GLU A 287 33.05 -7.91 -14.56
N THR A 288 33.98 -6.95 -14.62
CA THR A 288 33.68 -5.55 -14.34
C THR A 288 32.62 -5.01 -15.27
N LYS A 289 32.76 -5.23 -16.59
CA LYS A 289 31.77 -4.77 -17.59
C LYS A 289 30.41 -5.40 -17.37
N ASP A 290 30.36 -6.70 -17.09
CA ASP A 290 29.12 -7.42 -16.83
C ASP A 290 28.42 -6.89 -15.56
N PHE A 291 29.15 -6.74 -14.45
CA PHE A 291 28.59 -6.18 -13.22
C PHE A 291 28.05 -4.75 -13.41
N VAL A 292 28.80 -3.90 -14.13
CA VAL A 292 28.38 -2.54 -14.47
C VAL A 292 27.09 -2.56 -15.30
N HIS A 293 27.03 -3.40 -16.33
CA HIS A 293 25.86 -3.54 -17.20
C HIS A 293 24.62 -4.02 -16.43
N GLN A 294 24.77 -5.04 -15.58
CA GLN A 294 23.68 -5.52 -14.74
C GLN A 294 23.21 -4.45 -13.75
N THR A 295 24.14 -3.70 -13.15
CA THR A 295 23.79 -2.58 -12.27
C THR A 295 23.05 -1.48 -13.00
N ASP A 296 23.46 -1.15 -14.23
CA ASP A 296 22.78 -0.14 -15.05
C ASP A 296 21.37 -0.58 -15.45
N LYS A 297 21.15 -1.87 -15.73
CA LYS A 297 19.81 -2.42 -15.91
C LYS A 297 18.94 -2.24 -14.67
N LEU A 298 19.46 -2.55 -13.48
CA LEU A 298 18.73 -2.35 -12.22
C LEU A 298 18.41 -0.87 -11.99
N LEU A 299 19.34 0.05 -12.28
CA LEU A 299 19.07 1.48 -12.19
C LEU A 299 17.94 1.92 -13.13
N LEU A 300 17.87 1.37 -14.35
CA LEU A 300 16.77 1.65 -15.28
C LEU A 300 15.42 1.11 -14.76
N THR A 301 15.40 -0.02 -14.05
CA THR A 301 14.16 -0.55 -13.44
C THR A 301 13.61 0.33 -12.31
N LEU A 302 14.44 1.22 -11.74
CA LEU A 302 14.01 2.20 -10.73
C LEU A 302 13.29 3.42 -11.34
N ASP A 303 13.46 3.71 -12.64
CA ASP A 303 12.89 4.91 -13.25
C ASP A 303 11.35 5.01 -13.16
N PRO A 304 10.57 3.93 -13.39
CA PRO A 304 9.12 3.97 -13.19
C PRO A 304 8.75 4.28 -11.73
N ILE A 305 9.46 3.70 -10.76
CA ILE A 305 9.23 3.95 -9.32
C ILE A 305 9.47 5.43 -9.01
N LYS A 306 10.58 5.99 -9.51
CA LYS A 306 10.91 7.40 -9.33
C LYS A 306 9.80 8.31 -9.87
N LYS A 307 9.27 8.00 -11.05
CA LYS A 307 8.16 8.77 -11.66
C LYS A 307 6.92 8.75 -10.79
N GLU A 308 6.55 7.61 -10.23
CA GLU A 308 5.39 7.51 -9.33
C GLU A 308 5.60 8.26 -8.00
N ILE A 309 6.80 8.20 -7.42
CA ILE A 309 7.14 8.99 -6.23
C ILE A 309 7.02 10.49 -6.52
N LEU A 310 7.51 10.96 -7.66
CA LEU A 310 7.38 12.38 -8.05
C LEU A 310 5.91 12.78 -8.22
N LYS A 311 5.10 11.95 -8.87
CA LYS A 311 3.64 12.19 -8.96
C LYS A 311 2.98 12.25 -7.59
N LEU A 312 3.39 11.40 -6.65
CA LEU A 312 2.90 11.41 -5.26
C LEU A 312 3.28 12.71 -4.52
N GLN A 313 4.53 13.15 -4.67
CA GLN A 313 4.97 14.43 -4.11
C GLN A 313 4.18 15.61 -4.70
N ASP A 314 3.97 15.61 -6.01
CA ASP A 314 3.21 16.67 -6.69
C ASP A 314 1.73 16.68 -6.28
N PHE A 315 1.11 15.50 -6.20
CA PHE A 315 -0.25 15.34 -5.67
C PHE A 315 -0.38 15.89 -4.24
N PHE A 316 0.61 15.63 -3.39
CA PHE A 316 0.56 16.09 -2.01
C PHE A 316 0.79 17.60 -1.86
N LYS A 317 1.67 18.19 -2.69
CA LYS A 317 1.97 19.62 -2.70
C LYS A 317 0.87 20.47 -3.32
N ASN A 318 0.24 19.99 -4.38
CA ASN A 318 -0.79 20.74 -5.08
C ASN A 318 -2.11 20.73 -4.28
N GLN A 319 -2.43 21.87 -3.68
CA GLN A 319 -3.79 22.35 -3.37
C GLN A 319 -3.74 23.86 -3.12
#